data_AF-A0A1E9G6T9-F1
#
_entry.id   AF-A0A1E9G6T9-F1
#
_cell.length_a   1.000
_cell.length_b   1.000
_cell.length_c   1.000
_cell.angle_alpha   90.00
_cell.angle_beta   90.00
_cell.angle_gamma   90.00
#
_symmetry.space_group_name_H-M   'P 1'
#
loop_
_entity.id
_entity.type
_entity.pdbx_description
1 polymer ?
#
loop_
_entity_poly.entity_id
_entity_poly.type
_entity_poly.pdbx_seq_one_letter_code
_entity_poly.pdbx_strand_id
1 'polypeptide(L)'
;MDNPTTNTQQKTLDDLEYYQALEEKRRQINKERCDAMEPMYTERFNVDEYMAWQVTLAENSVDDDPEDEFAVEWLNKLREEIPNMPLKKKLDFVEEGMYREDPSGCEETLRTLNLVTPYETMTRLVDIMPLSQKTIEAAVAVHKSRLKLGIETEKLGFRRKGGQYHLNEAQEKYVRAGLVDRYTREGEDGSAELMRMVYDSDWYPCLEPDQYEEEGGFSWETINMEDYRAGRLLPFGDGFPRGAFGPKHDRIEYLADLLKRGEIDVPTFWKRVQDSSYVADQERFGPEGEESFIITKKNWRQFLECWDEGRPDDYEPDPSVDVSVFPRALGGDSWDEFQNRSYDWHTKDWEAWIDSLPDDWWTLNTDAVDVASYQVEEPRLVPEMVKHTL
;
A
#
# COMPACT_ATOMS: atom_id res chain seq x y z
N MET A 1 8.80 -13.55 -61.07
CA MET A 1 8.36 -14.59 -60.12
C MET A 1 9.26 -14.43 -58.92
N ASP A 2 8.76 -13.76 -57.89
CA ASP A 2 9.52 -13.55 -56.66
C ASP A 2 9.61 -14.87 -55.92
N ASN A 3 10.84 -15.27 -55.57
CA ASN A 3 11.09 -16.52 -54.87
C ASN A 3 10.47 -16.43 -53.47
N PRO A 4 9.53 -17.33 -53.10
CA PRO A 4 8.90 -17.29 -51.78
C PRO A 4 9.93 -17.41 -50.65
N THR A 5 11.02 -18.16 -50.88
CA THR A 5 12.08 -18.41 -49.90
C THR A 5 12.89 -17.15 -49.54
N THR A 6 13.14 -16.25 -50.51
CA THR A 6 13.84 -14.99 -50.26
C THR A 6 12.96 -13.97 -49.54
N ASN A 7 11.65 -13.93 -49.83
CA ASN A 7 10.71 -13.07 -49.13
C ASN A 7 10.51 -13.49 -47.66
N THR A 8 10.52 -14.79 -47.37
CA THR A 8 10.42 -15.27 -45.97
C THR A 8 11.70 -14.97 -45.19
N GLN A 9 12.88 -15.19 -45.78
CA GLN A 9 14.16 -14.89 -45.12
C GLN A 9 14.35 -13.39 -44.87
N GLN A 10 13.97 -12.53 -45.82
CA GLN A 10 14.04 -11.07 -45.64
C GLN A 10 13.10 -10.61 -44.54
N LYS A 11 11.84 -11.10 -44.51
CA LYS A 11 10.91 -10.79 -43.41
C LYS A 11 11.45 -11.21 -42.04
N THR A 12 12.05 -12.40 -41.93
CA THR A 12 12.66 -12.83 -40.66
C THR A 12 13.84 -11.95 -40.24
N LEU A 13 14.61 -11.42 -41.19
CA LEU A 13 15.71 -10.48 -40.90
C LEU A 13 15.17 -9.11 -40.46
N ASP A 14 14.16 -8.59 -41.17
CA ASP A 14 13.50 -7.33 -40.86
C ASP A 14 12.81 -7.39 -39.47
N ASP A 15 12.18 -8.52 -39.13
CA ASP A 15 11.59 -8.76 -37.82
C ASP A 15 12.67 -8.79 -36.72
N LEU A 16 13.81 -9.45 -36.96
CA LEU A 16 14.93 -9.51 -36.01
C LEU A 16 15.52 -8.10 -35.75
N GLU A 17 15.75 -7.33 -36.81
CA GLU A 17 16.24 -5.94 -36.70
C GLU A 17 15.24 -5.05 -35.93
N TYR A 18 13.94 -5.24 -36.16
CA TYR A 18 12.89 -4.54 -35.41
C TYR A 18 12.94 -4.86 -33.91
N TYR A 19 12.99 -6.14 -33.52
CA TYR A 19 13.03 -6.52 -32.10
C TYR A 19 14.32 -6.06 -31.42
N GLN A 20 15.47 -6.13 -32.10
CA GLN A 20 16.73 -5.60 -31.57
C GLN A 20 16.68 -4.08 -31.34
N ALA A 21 16.11 -3.32 -32.28
CA ALA A 21 15.94 -1.88 -32.11
C ALA A 21 14.96 -1.54 -30.97
N LEU A 22 13.91 -2.35 -30.80
CA LEU A 22 12.94 -2.20 -29.72
C LEU A 22 13.57 -2.47 -28.35
N GLU A 23 14.33 -3.57 -28.21
CA GLU A 23 15.07 -3.89 -26.99
C GLU A 23 16.07 -2.79 -26.63
N GLU A 24 16.81 -2.26 -27.60
CA GLU A 24 17.76 -1.17 -27.35
C GLU A 24 17.05 0.09 -26.85
N LYS A 25 15.89 0.43 -27.43
CA LYS A 25 15.05 1.53 -26.95
C LYS A 25 14.59 1.30 -25.50
N ARG A 26 14.19 0.07 -25.17
CA ARG A 26 13.75 -0.32 -23.81
C ARG A 26 14.90 -0.30 -22.80
N ARG A 27 16.11 -0.72 -23.18
CA ARG A 27 17.34 -0.56 -22.37
C ARG A 27 17.64 0.91 -22.08
N GLN A 28 17.49 1.77 -23.08
CA GLN A 28 17.69 3.20 -22.89
C GLN A 28 16.65 3.80 -21.92
N ILE A 29 15.39 3.36 -21.97
CA ILE A 29 14.36 3.76 -21.00
C ILE A 29 14.72 3.27 -19.59
N ASN A 30 15.17 2.01 -19.44
CA ASN A 30 15.60 1.50 -18.14
C ASN A 30 16.75 2.32 -17.56
N LYS A 31 17.68 2.77 -18.40
CA LYS A 31 18.76 3.66 -17.97
C LYS A 31 18.23 5.01 -17.48
N GLU A 32 17.33 5.65 -18.25
CA GLU A 32 16.66 6.91 -17.84
C GLU A 32 15.98 6.75 -16.48
N ARG A 33 15.28 5.62 -16.29
CA ARG A 33 14.62 5.29 -15.03
C ARG A 33 15.60 5.08 -13.88
N CYS A 34 16.67 4.30 -14.08
CA CYS A 34 17.67 4.07 -13.04
C CYS A 34 18.28 5.38 -12.52
N ASP A 35 18.59 6.31 -13.44
CA ASP A 35 19.08 7.64 -13.07
C ASP A 35 18.03 8.44 -12.27
N ALA A 36 16.73 8.23 -12.53
CA ALA A 36 15.62 8.90 -11.85
C ALA A 36 15.20 8.24 -10.53
N MET A 37 15.65 7.01 -10.23
CA MET A 37 15.28 6.28 -9.02
C MET A 37 16.10 6.69 -7.78
N GLU A 38 17.23 7.39 -7.94
CA GLU A 38 18.07 7.78 -6.82
C GLU A 38 17.29 8.48 -5.67
N PRO A 39 16.42 9.48 -5.95
CA PRO A 39 15.63 10.13 -4.90
C PRO A 39 14.73 9.16 -4.12
N MET A 40 14.28 8.07 -4.75
CA MET A 40 13.46 7.06 -4.09
C MET A 40 14.20 6.44 -2.90
N TYR A 41 15.50 6.18 -3.03
CA TYR A 41 16.30 5.55 -1.97
C TYR A 41 17.01 6.56 -1.06
N THR A 42 17.18 7.80 -1.50
CA THR A 42 17.79 8.84 -0.65
C THR A 42 16.77 9.62 0.17
N GLU A 43 15.52 9.73 -0.30
CA GLU A 43 14.48 10.58 0.31
C GLU A 43 13.27 9.79 0.84
N ARG A 44 12.87 8.68 0.20
CA ARG A 44 11.64 7.95 0.58
C ARG A 44 11.90 6.63 1.28
N PHE A 45 12.83 5.84 0.79
CA PHE A 45 13.18 4.52 1.30
C PHE A 45 14.65 4.47 1.68
N ASN A 46 15.06 5.46 2.47
CA ASN A 46 16.42 5.57 2.97
C ASN A 46 16.63 4.65 4.18
N VAL A 47 17.23 3.48 3.92
CA VAL A 47 17.51 2.50 4.97
C VAL A 47 18.46 3.06 6.04
N ASP A 48 19.37 3.97 5.69
CA ASP A 48 20.32 4.55 6.64
C ASP A 48 19.62 5.51 7.62
N GLU A 49 18.63 6.25 7.13
CA GLU A 49 17.77 7.08 7.98
C GLU A 49 16.97 6.21 8.97
N TYR A 50 16.40 5.09 8.50
CA TYR A 50 15.72 4.13 9.37
C TYR A 50 16.67 3.54 10.43
N MET A 51 17.89 3.15 10.05
CA MET A 51 18.89 2.66 11.01
C MET A 51 19.30 3.74 12.02
N ALA A 52 19.40 5.01 11.61
CA ALA A 52 19.68 6.12 12.53
C ALA A 52 18.52 6.36 13.51
N TRP A 53 17.28 6.21 13.05
CA TRP A 53 16.10 6.25 13.91
C TRP A 53 16.09 5.13 14.96
N GLN A 54 16.49 3.91 14.58
CA GLN A 54 16.66 2.79 15.52
C GLN A 54 17.68 3.10 16.64
N VAL A 55 18.77 3.82 16.32
CA VAL A 55 19.71 4.30 17.35
C VAL A 55 19.02 5.30 18.28
N THR A 56 18.29 6.26 17.72
CA THR A 56 17.54 7.27 18.50
C THR A 56 16.54 6.62 19.47
N LEU A 57 15.81 5.58 19.03
CA LEU A 57 14.90 4.84 19.91
C LEU A 57 15.62 4.13 21.06
N ALA A 58 16.77 3.52 20.78
CA ALA A 58 17.59 2.89 21.80
C ALA A 58 18.17 3.92 22.78
N GLU A 59 18.53 5.13 22.30
CA GLU A 59 18.96 6.25 23.15
C GLU A 59 17.84 6.69 24.10
N ASN A 60 16.63 6.93 23.57
CA ASN A 60 15.47 7.29 24.39
C ASN A 60 15.15 6.22 25.45
N SER A 61 15.26 4.94 25.09
CA SER A 61 15.01 3.83 26.03
C SER A 61 16.02 3.83 27.19
N VAL A 62 17.28 4.15 26.92
CA VAL A 62 18.33 4.30 27.96
C VAL A 62 18.12 5.56 28.79
N ASP A 63 17.67 6.66 28.19
CA ASP A 63 17.38 7.90 28.92
C ASP A 63 16.18 7.71 29.89
N ASP A 64 15.18 6.90 29.50
CA ASP A 64 14.02 6.58 30.32
C ASP A 64 14.35 5.63 31.49
N ASP A 65 15.20 4.63 31.28
CA ASP A 65 15.70 3.73 32.34
C ASP A 65 17.23 3.48 32.23
N PRO A 66 18.06 4.37 32.80
CA PRO A 66 19.52 4.26 32.69
C PRO A 66 20.13 3.05 33.40
N GLU A 67 19.38 2.36 34.26
CA GLU A 67 19.85 1.18 34.99
C GLU A 67 19.55 -0.14 34.23
N ASP A 68 18.81 -0.08 33.11
CA ASP A 68 18.55 -1.25 32.27
C ASP A 68 19.83 -1.64 31.49
N GLU A 69 20.56 -2.63 32.03
CA GLU A 69 21.77 -3.18 31.40
C GLU A 69 21.51 -3.70 29.97
N PHE A 70 20.31 -4.20 29.67
CA PHE A 70 19.96 -4.70 28.34
C PHE A 70 19.78 -3.55 27.34
N ALA A 71 19.09 -2.48 27.73
CA ALA A 71 18.93 -1.29 26.90
C ALA A 71 20.29 -0.64 26.58
N VAL A 72 21.17 -0.53 27.59
CA VAL A 72 22.52 0.01 27.43
C VAL A 72 23.38 -0.87 26.54
N GLU A 73 23.35 -2.21 26.72
CA GLU A 73 24.08 -3.14 25.87
C GLU A 73 23.59 -3.07 24.42
N TRP A 74 22.27 -3.02 24.21
CA TRP A 74 21.66 -2.91 22.89
C TRP A 74 22.05 -1.61 22.17
N LEU A 75 21.96 -0.46 22.84
CA LEU A 75 22.40 0.82 22.28
C LEU A 75 23.88 0.81 21.87
N ASN A 76 24.75 0.26 22.73
CA ASN A 76 26.17 0.16 22.42
C ASN A 76 26.43 -0.73 21.20
N LYS A 77 25.71 -1.85 21.10
CA LYS A 77 25.76 -2.74 19.94
C LYS A 77 25.33 -2.02 18.67
N LEU A 78 24.21 -1.31 18.68
CA LEU A 78 23.73 -0.56 17.52
C LEU A 78 24.75 0.51 17.06
N ARG A 79 25.30 1.28 18.00
CA ARG A 79 26.33 2.31 17.70
C ARG A 79 27.61 1.73 17.12
N GLU A 80 28.01 0.53 17.55
CA GLU A 80 29.20 -0.16 17.01
C GLU A 80 28.94 -0.79 15.64
N GLU A 81 27.79 -1.45 15.47
CA GLU A 81 27.51 -2.26 14.28
C GLU A 81 27.02 -1.43 13.09
N ILE A 82 26.10 -0.48 13.29
CA ILE A 82 25.43 0.27 12.20
C ILE A 82 26.40 0.97 11.25
N PRO A 83 27.44 1.69 11.70
CA PRO A 83 28.35 2.41 10.81
C PRO A 83 29.07 1.52 9.78
N ASN A 84 29.24 0.22 10.10
CA ASN A 84 29.90 -0.75 9.24
C ASN A 84 28.95 -1.86 8.75
N MET A 85 27.64 -1.70 8.98
CA MET A 85 26.66 -2.72 8.65
C MET A 85 26.43 -2.76 7.13
N PRO A 86 26.58 -3.92 6.46
CA PRO A 86 26.28 -4.04 5.04
C PRO A 86 24.78 -3.89 4.80
N LEU A 87 24.39 -3.37 3.62
CA LEU A 87 22.99 -3.15 3.23
C LEU A 87 22.12 -4.37 3.52
N LYS A 88 22.54 -5.56 3.08
CA LYS A 88 21.80 -6.81 3.30
C LYS A 88 21.39 -7.02 4.77
N LYS A 89 22.24 -6.69 5.73
CA LYS A 89 21.93 -6.80 7.16
C LYS A 89 20.96 -5.71 7.64
N LYS A 90 21.08 -4.48 7.10
CA LYS A 90 20.13 -3.40 7.41
C LYS A 90 18.72 -3.76 6.92
N LEU A 91 18.62 -4.38 5.75
CA LEU A 91 17.37 -4.86 5.20
C LEU A 91 16.69 -5.93 6.07
N ASP A 92 17.45 -6.74 6.82
CA ASP A 92 16.88 -7.69 7.79
C ASP A 92 16.12 -6.94 8.91
N PHE A 93 16.53 -5.72 9.30
CA PHE A 93 15.80 -4.89 10.26
C PHE A 93 14.50 -4.32 9.66
N VAL A 94 14.46 -4.03 8.35
CA VAL A 94 13.25 -3.56 7.66
C VAL A 94 12.21 -4.68 7.65
N GLU A 95 12.62 -5.89 7.27
CA GLU A 95 11.74 -7.06 7.19
C GLU A 95 11.28 -7.55 8.56
N GLU A 96 12.21 -7.77 9.50
CA GLU A 96 11.91 -8.42 10.79
C GLU A 96 11.53 -7.43 11.92
N GLY A 97 11.95 -6.17 11.79
CA GLY A 97 11.72 -5.10 12.77
C GLY A 97 10.59 -4.17 12.36
N MET A 98 10.82 -3.34 11.34
CA MET A 98 9.90 -2.28 10.93
C MET A 98 8.48 -2.79 10.66
N TYR A 99 8.35 -3.79 9.80
CA TYR A 99 7.03 -4.35 9.47
C TYR A 99 6.36 -5.00 10.67
N ARG A 100 7.13 -5.61 11.58
CA ARG A 100 6.59 -6.27 12.76
C ARG A 100 6.08 -5.29 13.82
N GLU A 101 6.75 -4.15 13.95
CA GLU A 101 6.40 -3.09 14.91
C GLU A 101 5.21 -2.27 14.44
N ASP A 102 5.15 -1.95 13.14
CA ASP A 102 4.05 -1.22 12.52
C ASP A 102 3.63 -1.82 11.17
N PRO A 103 2.94 -2.96 11.17
CA PRO A 103 2.50 -3.59 9.92
C PRO A 103 1.51 -2.70 9.16
N SER A 104 0.63 -1.99 9.87
CA SER A 104 -0.39 -1.15 9.24
C SER A 104 0.23 0.05 8.50
N GLY A 105 1.18 0.77 9.11
CA GLY A 105 1.89 1.85 8.44
C GLY A 105 2.76 1.37 7.27
N CYS A 106 3.36 0.19 7.38
CA CYS A 106 4.09 -0.42 6.27
C CYS A 106 3.18 -0.78 5.09
N GLU A 107 2.01 -1.36 5.37
CA GLU A 107 1.01 -1.67 4.34
C GLU A 107 0.51 -0.39 3.64
N GLU A 108 0.21 0.68 4.39
CA GLU A 108 -0.13 1.99 3.81
C GLU A 108 0.99 2.50 2.90
N THR A 109 2.24 2.42 3.37
CA THR A 109 3.41 2.81 2.59
C THR A 109 3.53 2.02 1.28
N LEU A 110 3.32 0.71 1.30
CA LEU A 110 3.34 -0.11 0.07
C LEU A 110 2.23 0.27 -0.92
N ARG A 111 1.01 0.54 -0.43
CA ARG A 111 -0.11 0.90 -1.31
C ARG A 111 0.13 2.22 -2.05
N THR A 112 0.89 3.13 -1.46
CA THR A 112 1.35 4.37 -2.12
C THR A 112 2.41 4.15 -3.21
N LEU A 113 2.78 2.91 -3.55
CA LEU A 113 3.66 2.55 -4.68
C LEU A 113 2.90 2.04 -5.90
N ASN A 114 1.57 2.17 -5.90
CA ASN A 114 0.69 1.59 -6.90
C ASN A 114 0.86 0.06 -6.99
N LEU A 115 0.90 -0.60 -5.84
CA LEU A 115 1.02 -2.05 -5.72
C LEU A 115 -0.13 -2.60 -4.88
N VAL A 116 -0.57 -3.82 -5.19
CA VAL A 116 -1.40 -4.62 -4.28
C VAL A 116 -0.45 -5.50 -3.47
N THR A 117 -0.60 -5.49 -2.14
CA THR A 117 0.32 -6.20 -1.25
C THR A 117 -0.07 -7.68 -1.09
N PRO A 118 0.88 -8.55 -0.74
CA PRO A 118 0.57 -9.92 -0.35
C PRO A 118 -0.44 -10.00 0.78
N TYR A 119 -0.38 -9.12 1.78
CA TYR A 119 -1.34 -9.09 2.88
C TYR A 119 -2.76 -8.79 2.40
N GLU A 120 -2.93 -7.75 1.57
CA GLU A 120 -4.22 -7.39 0.98
C GLU A 120 -4.79 -8.55 0.16
N THR A 121 -3.98 -9.13 -0.72
CA THR A 121 -4.39 -10.27 -1.54
C THR A 121 -4.76 -11.49 -0.70
N MET A 122 -3.90 -11.92 0.21
CA MET A 122 -4.10 -13.17 0.95
C MET A 122 -5.31 -13.08 1.87
N THR A 123 -5.50 -11.96 2.58
CA THR A 123 -6.66 -11.77 3.46
C THR A 123 -7.97 -11.79 2.68
N ARG A 124 -8.02 -11.18 1.48
CA ARG A 124 -9.21 -11.21 0.61
C ARG A 124 -9.49 -12.58 0.00
N LEU A 125 -8.43 -13.32 -0.34
CA LEU A 125 -8.55 -14.65 -0.91
C LEU A 125 -9.17 -15.66 0.07
N VAL A 126 -9.07 -15.47 1.38
CA VAL A 126 -9.64 -16.41 2.38
C VAL A 126 -11.12 -16.73 2.13
N ASP A 127 -11.91 -15.72 1.75
CA ASP A 127 -13.36 -15.85 1.60
C ASP A 127 -13.77 -16.48 0.27
N ILE A 128 -12.98 -16.31 -0.77
CA ILE A 128 -13.34 -16.71 -2.14
C ILE A 128 -12.57 -17.93 -2.63
N MET A 129 -11.46 -18.28 -1.97
CA MET A 129 -10.62 -19.40 -2.36
C MET A 129 -11.39 -20.72 -2.33
N PRO A 130 -11.32 -21.53 -3.40
CA PRO A 130 -11.83 -22.90 -3.37
C PRO A 130 -11.12 -23.71 -2.28
N LEU A 131 -11.90 -24.31 -1.39
CA LEU A 131 -11.35 -25.16 -0.32
C LEU A 131 -10.89 -26.50 -0.90
N SER A 132 -9.57 -26.66 -1.04
CA SER A 132 -8.99 -27.94 -1.44
C SER A 132 -9.30 -29.04 -0.43
N GLN A 133 -9.42 -30.29 -0.87
CA GLN A 133 -9.63 -31.42 0.05
C GLN A 133 -8.51 -31.54 1.10
N LYS A 134 -7.26 -31.20 0.74
CA LYS A 134 -6.12 -31.16 1.66
C LYS A 134 -6.34 -30.15 2.78
N THR A 135 -6.81 -28.95 2.44
CA THR A 135 -7.14 -27.89 3.40
C THR A 135 -8.25 -28.36 4.35
N ILE A 136 -9.31 -28.94 3.80
CA ILE A 136 -10.42 -29.46 4.59
C ILE A 136 -9.95 -30.55 5.55
N GLU A 137 -9.14 -31.49 5.06
CA GLU A 137 -8.59 -32.59 5.88
C GLU A 137 -7.76 -32.09 7.06
N ALA A 138 -6.92 -31.08 6.85
CA ALA A 138 -6.13 -30.46 7.92
C ALA A 138 -7.04 -29.83 8.98
N ALA A 139 -8.04 -29.04 8.57
CA ALA A 139 -8.99 -28.43 9.50
C ALA A 139 -9.78 -29.47 10.29
N VAL A 140 -10.22 -30.56 9.65
CA VAL A 140 -10.91 -31.68 10.31
C VAL A 140 -10.01 -32.37 11.34
N ALA A 141 -8.72 -32.54 11.05
CA ALA A 141 -7.77 -33.12 11.99
C ALA A 141 -7.59 -32.24 13.23
N VAL A 142 -7.46 -30.92 13.05
CA VAL A 142 -7.40 -29.94 14.13
C VAL A 142 -8.66 -29.99 14.99
N HIS A 143 -9.85 -29.95 14.36
CA HIS A 143 -11.14 -30.02 15.06
C HIS A 143 -11.27 -31.28 15.93
N LYS A 144 -10.93 -32.44 15.36
CA LYS A 144 -10.95 -33.71 16.10
C LYS A 144 -9.99 -33.72 17.29
N SER A 145 -8.80 -33.12 17.12
CA SER A 145 -7.82 -33.00 18.20
C SER A 145 -8.33 -32.10 19.32
N ARG A 146 -8.86 -30.91 18.98
CA ARG A 146 -9.39 -29.94 19.94
C ARG A 146 -10.62 -30.47 20.69
N LEU A 147 -11.51 -31.21 20.01
CA LEU A 147 -12.61 -31.95 20.64
C LEU A 147 -12.10 -32.98 21.66
N LYS A 148 -11.04 -33.71 21.33
CA LYS A 148 -10.45 -34.72 22.23
C LYS A 148 -9.79 -34.07 23.45
N LEU A 149 -9.20 -32.90 23.28
CA LEU A 149 -8.57 -32.12 24.34
C LEU A 149 -9.57 -31.31 25.19
N GLY A 150 -10.85 -31.27 24.80
CA GLY A 150 -11.87 -30.47 25.48
C GLY A 150 -11.74 -28.96 25.26
N ILE A 151 -10.92 -28.53 24.30
CA ILE A 151 -10.77 -27.12 23.89
C ILE A 151 -12.00 -26.68 23.10
N GLU A 152 -12.54 -27.58 22.28
CA GLU A 152 -13.79 -27.38 21.55
C GLU A 152 -14.85 -28.36 22.06
N THR A 153 -16.10 -27.91 22.12
CA THR A 153 -17.23 -28.72 22.61
C THR A 153 -18.28 -29.00 21.52
N GLU A 154 -18.35 -28.16 20.49
CA GLU A 154 -19.29 -28.31 19.39
C GLU A 154 -18.81 -29.36 18.39
N LYS A 155 -19.67 -30.32 18.04
CA LYS A 155 -19.36 -31.36 17.05
C LYS A 155 -19.90 -30.96 15.68
N LEU A 156 -19.03 -30.50 14.79
CA LEU A 156 -19.42 -30.05 13.45
C LEU A 156 -19.77 -31.19 12.49
N GLY A 157 -19.42 -32.44 12.83
CA GLY A 157 -19.94 -33.62 12.12
C GLY A 157 -19.45 -33.81 10.69
N PHE A 158 -18.19 -33.49 10.40
CA PHE A 158 -17.57 -33.68 9.08
C PHE A 158 -17.70 -35.13 8.56
N ARG A 159 -18.33 -35.33 7.40
CA ARG A 159 -18.54 -36.64 6.77
C ARG A 159 -17.92 -36.68 5.38
N ARG A 160 -17.40 -37.85 5.00
CA ARG A 160 -16.93 -38.12 3.65
C ARG A 160 -18.04 -38.79 2.82
N LYS A 161 -18.16 -38.40 1.55
CA LYS A 161 -18.99 -39.07 0.53
C LYS A 161 -18.13 -39.26 -0.71
N GLY A 162 -17.99 -40.51 -1.17
CA GLY A 162 -17.12 -40.84 -2.30
C GLY A 162 -15.63 -40.55 -2.06
N GLY A 163 -15.17 -40.63 -0.81
CA GLY A 163 -13.77 -40.36 -0.43
C GLY A 163 -13.45 -38.89 -0.12
N GLN A 164 -14.34 -37.96 -0.43
CA GLN A 164 -14.14 -36.51 -0.24
C GLN A 164 -15.07 -35.95 0.84
N TYR A 165 -14.64 -34.88 1.50
CA TYR A 165 -15.48 -34.06 2.38
C TYR A 165 -16.37 -33.14 1.54
N HIS A 166 -17.63 -33.06 1.95
CA HIS A 166 -18.62 -32.12 1.41
C HIS A 166 -19.09 -31.29 2.60
N LEU A 167 -18.83 -29.99 2.54
CA LEU A 167 -19.07 -29.10 3.66
C LEU A 167 -20.50 -28.56 3.63
N ASN A 168 -21.12 -28.44 4.80
CA ASN A 168 -22.21 -27.49 4.98
C ASN A 168 -21.65 -26.12 5.37
N GLU A 169 -22.52 -25.12 5.47
CA GLU A 169 -22.15 -23.74 5.79
C GLU A 169 -21.33 -23.61 7.09
N ALA A 170 -21.74 -24.28 8.17
CA ALA A 170 -21.02 -24.23 9.45
C ALA A 170 -19.63 -24.86 9.38
N GLN A 171 -19.50 -25.96 8.64
CA GLN A 171 -18.22 -26.64 8.41
C GLN A 171 -17.30 -25.83 7.49
N GLU A 172 -17.85 -25.18 6.47
CA GLU A 172 -17.11 -24.27 5.61
C GLU A 172 -16.60 -23.07 6.39
N LYS A 173 -17.46 -22.41 7.18
CA LYS A 173 -17.06 -21.32 8.07
C LYS A 173 -15.93 -21.74 9.01
N TYR A 174 -16.01 -22.92 9.60
CA TYR A 174 -14.94 -23.44 10.46
C TYR A 174 -13.62 -23.65 9.70
N VAL A 175 -13.68 -24.25 8.50
CA VAL A 175 -12.48 -24.48 7.68
C VAL A 175 -11.86 -23.16 7.24
N ARG A 176 -12.67 -22.17 6.83
CA ARG A 176 -12.22 -20.82 6.46
C ARG A 176 -11.63 -20.07 7.65
N ALA A 177 -12.22 -20.17 8.83
CA ALA A 177 -11.64 -19.57 10.04
C ALA A 177 -10.23 -20.11 10.33
N GLY A 178 -9.98 -21.40 10.09
CA GLY A 178 -8.64 -21.97 10.20
C GLY A 178 -7.67 -21.57 9.07
N LEU A 179 -8.17 -21.02 7.96
CA LEU A 179 -7.36 -20.46 6.88
C LEU A 179 -6.94 -19.02 7.16
N VAL A 180 -7.77 -18.23 7.85
CA VAL A 180 -7.49 -16.83 8.19
C VAL A 180 -6.09 -16.69 8.78
N ASP A 181 -5.81 -17.36 9.91
CA ASP A 181 -4.51 -17.28 10.59
C ASP A 181 -3.32 -17.61 9.68
N ARG A 182 -3.50 -18.57 8.76
CA ARG A 182 -2.44 -18.99 7.85
C ARG A 182 -2.21 -17.95 6.75
N TYR A 183 -3.28 -17.47 6.12
CA TYR A 183 -3.21 -16.54 5.00
C TYR A 183 -2.81 -15.14 5.47
N THR A 184 -3.27 -14.71 6.64
CA THR A 184 -2.78 -13.50 7.29
C THR A 184 -1.27 -13.59 7.49
N ARG A 185 -0.76 -14.67 8.09
CA ARG A 185 0.71 -14.84 8.26
C ARG A 185 1.45 -14.89 6.92
N GLU A 186 0.95 -15.67 5.96
CA GLU A 186 1.55 -15.76 4.61
C GLU A 186 1.58 -14.39 3.92
N GLY A 187 0.55 -13.57 4.12
CA GLY A 187 0.46 -12.21 3.61
C GLY A 187 1.37 -11.21 4.33
N GLU A 188 1.47 -11.30 5.66
CA GLU A 188 2.40 -10.50 6.48
C GLU A 188 3.84 -10.81 6.08
N ASP A 189 4.23 -12.09 6.05
CA ASP A 189 5.57 -12.53 5.66
C ASP A 189 5.93 -12.04 4.24
N GLY A 190 5.00 -12.18 3.28
CA GLY A 190 5.23 -11.72 1.91
C GLY A 190 5.30 -10.20 1.78
N SER A 191 4.56 -9.44 2.60
CA SER A 191 4.58 -7.98 2.55
C SER A 191 5.80 -7.41 3.25
N ALA A 192 6.30 -8.08 4.30
CA ALA A 192 7.61 -7.79 4.89
C ALA A 192 8.74 -8.01 3.87
N GLU A 193 8.69 -9.12 3.10
CA GLU A 193 9.62 -9.37 2.00
C GLU A 193 9.53 -8.26 0.93
N LEU A 194 8.30 -7.86 0.55
CA LEU A 194 8.09 -6.76 -0.40
C LEU A 194 8.65 -5.43 0.13
N MET A 195 8.46 -5.12 1.41
CA MET A 195 9.05 -3.92 2.05
C MET A 195 10.57 -3.95 1.98
N ARG A 196 11.19 -5.09 2.29
CA ARG A 196 12.64 -5.25 2.11
C ARG A 196 13.08 -4.93 0.67
N MET A 197 12.36 -5.45 -0.31
CA MET A 197 12.68 -5.25 -1.73
C MET A 197 12.59 -3.77 -2.14
N VAL A 198 11.64 -3.02 -1.58
CA VAL A 198 11.48 -1.58 -1.80
C VAL A 198 12.66 -0.78 -1.25
N TYR A 199 13.27 -1.22 -0.14
CA TYR A 199 14.43 -0.57 0.49
C TYR A 199 15.79 -1.05 -0.06
N ASP A 200 15.81 -2.05 -0.94
CA ASP A 200 17.05 -2.60 -1.49
C ASP A 200 17.60 -1.71 -2.61
N SER A 201 18.51 -0.80 -2.26
CA SER A 201 19.14 0.12 -3.22
C SER A 201 20.19 -0.54 -4.12
N ASP A 202 20.71 -1.72 -3.78
CA ASP A 202 21.62 -2.46 -4.66
C ASP A 202 20.85 -3.18 -5.79
N TRP A 203 19.53 -3.29 -5.65
CA TRP A 203 18.66 -3.99 -6.60
C TRP A 203 17.57 -3.07 -7.17
N TYR A 204 17.79 -2.59 -8.39
CA TYR A 204 16.82 -1.76 -9.11
C TYR A 204 15.92 -2.62 -10.02
N PRO A 205 14.68 -2.91 -9.63
CA PRO A 205 13.80 -3.73 -10.46
C PRO A 205 13.46 -2.98 -11.75
N CYS A 206 13.75 -3.55 -12.92
CA CYS A 206 13.36 -3.01 -14.22
C CYS A 206 12.52 -4.02 -14.99
N LEU A 207 11.71 -3.55 -15.93
CA LEU A 207 11.12 -4.43 -16.94
C LEU A 207 12.24 -5.00 -17.82
N GLU A 208 12.20 -6.30 -18.10
CA GLU A 208 13.18 -6.92 -18.98
C GLU A 208 13.03 -6.34 -20.40
N PRO A 209 14.10 -5.91 -21.08
CA PRO A 209 13.97 -5.26 -22.39
C PRO A 209 13.29 -6.12 -23.45
N ASP A 210 13.46 -7.44 -23.38
CA ASP A 210 12.85 -8.41 -24.28
C ASP A 210 11.48 -8.92 -23.78
N GLN A 211 11.01 -8.46 -22.62
CA GLN A 211 9.70 -8.81 -22.07
C GLN A 211 8.59 -8.47 -23.08
N TYR A 212 7.77 -9.47 -23.39
CA TYR A 212 6.63 -9.34 -24.31
C TYR A 212 5.30 -9.76 -23.66
N GLU A 213 5.36 -10.35 -22.46
CA GLU A 213 4.21 -10.71 -21.64
C GLU A 213 4.09 -9.78 -20.43
N GLU A 214 2.94 -9.80 -19.77
CA GLU A 214 2.73 -9.11 -18.51
C GLU A 214 3.35 -9.93 -17.38
N GLU A 215 4.29 -9.34 -16.64
CA GLU A 215 4.95 -9.95 -15.49
C GLU A 215 4.66 -9.10 -14.26
N GLY A 216 4.17 -9.74 -13.19
CA GLY A 216 3.86 -9.01 -11.96
C GLY A 216 2.78 -7.93 -12.10
N GLY A 217 2.00 -7.93 -13.18
CA GLY A 217 1.00 -6.89 -13.49
C GLY A 217 1.48 -5.76 -14.41
N PHE A 218 2.77 -5.75 -14.79
CA PHE A 218 3.33 -4.75 -15.69
C PHE A 218 3.83 -5.35 -17.00
N SER A 219 3.68 -4.60 -18.08
CA SER A 219 4.37 -4.84 -19.35
C SER A 219 4.77 -3.50 -19.98
N TRP A 220 5.62 -3.53 -21.00
CA TRP A 220 6.00 -2.34 -21.77
C TRP A 220 4.81 -1.64 -22.45
N GLU A 221 3.72 -2.36 -22.66
CA GLU A 221 2.50 -1.91 -23.33
C GLU A 221 1.45 -1.38 -22.35
N THR A 222 1.47 -1.85 -21.09
CA THR A 222 0.46 -1.51 -20.08
C THR A 222 0.97 -0.54 -19.01
N ILE A 223 2.28 -0.47 -18.76
CA ILE A 223 2.84 0.39 -17.74
C ILE A 223 2.66 1.87 -18.08
N ASN A 224 2.38 2.70 -17.07
CA ASN A 224 2.45 4.14 -17.22
C ASN A 224 3.92 4.55 -17.46
N MET A 225 4.26 4.83 -18.71
CA MET A 225 5.62 5.11 -19.15
C MET A 225 6.20 6.41 -18.55
N GLU A 226 5.36 7.39 -18.24
CA GLU A 226 5.79 8.65 -17.64
C GLU A 226 6.27 8.39 -16.21
N ASP A 227 5.45 7.72 -15.40
CA ASP A 227 5.81 7.38 -14.03
C ASP A 227 6.94 6.36 -13.96
N TYR A 228 6.98 5.40 -14.89
CA TYR A 228 8.07 4.44 -14.98
C TYR A 228 9.41 5.14 -15.24
N ARG A 229 9.47 6.06 -16.21
CA ARG A 229 10.68 6.86 -16.49
C ARG A 229 11.08 7.75 -15.31
N ALA A 230 10.11 8.22 -14.54
CA ALA A 230 10.35 9.01 -13.34
C ALA A 230 10.78 8.16 -12.12
N GLY A 231 10.93 6.84 -12.26
CA GLY A 231 11.35 5.96 -11.16
C GLY A 231 10.26 5.67 -10.13
N ARG A 232 9.00 6.04 -10.40
CA ARG A 232 7.89 5.94 -9.43
C ARG A 232 7.27 4.53 -9.37
N LEU A 233 7.32 3.80 -10.47
CA LEU A 233 6.76 2.44 -10.56
C LEU A 233 7.85 1.39 -10.39
N LEU A 234 7.54 0.37 -9.58
CA LEU A 234 8.41 -0.75 -9.29
C LEU A 234 7.85 -2.02 -9.93
N PRO A 235 8.40 -2.45 -11.09
CA PRO A 235 7.81 -3.57 -11.81
C PRO A 235 8.09 -4.93 -11.16
N PHE A 236 9.17 -5.05 -10.37
CA PHE A 236 9.70 -6.24 -9.69
C PHE A 236 9.82 -7.56 -10.49
N GLY A 237 9.31 -7.63 -11.72
CA GLY A 237 9.35 -8.78 -12.61
C GLY A 237 8.74 -10.04 -11.98
N ASP A 238 9.41 -11.15 -12.20
CA ASP A 238 9.15 -12.45 -11.56
C ASP A 238 9.52 -12.50 -10.07
N GLY A 239 10.13 -11.45 -9.54
CA GLY A 239 10.60 -11.34 -8.16
C GLY A 239 9.53 -10.99 -7.13
N PHE A 240 8.29 -10.69 -7.54
CA PHE A 240 7.22 -10.37 -6.59
C PHE A 240 6.93 -11.52 -5.62
N PRO A 241 6.84 -11.25 -4.30
CA PRO A 241 6.30 -12.21 -3.35
C PRO A 241 4.89 -12.61 -3.75
N ARG A 242 4.52 -13.86 -3.48
CA ARG A 242 3.22 -14.38 -3.89
C ARG A 242 2.08 -13.49 -3.37
N GLY A 243 1.23 -13.03 -4.29
CA GLY A 243 0.11 -12.16 -3.98
C GLY A 243 0.40 -10.67 -4.14
N ALA A 244 1.66 -10.28 -4.35
CA ALA A 244 2.01 -8.94 -4.80
C ALA A 244 1.84 -8.80 -6.31
N PHE A 245 1.30 -7.66 -6.76
CA PHE A 245 1.28 -7.30 -8.18
C PHE A 245 1.02 -5.79 -8.36
N GLY A 246 1.42 -5.27 -9.53
CA GLY A 246 0.98 -3.97 -10.03
C GLY A 246 -0.44 -4.05 -10.59
N PRO A 247 -1.41 -3.28 -10.05
CA PRO A 247 -2.76 -3.26 -10.58
C PRO A 247 -2.81 -2.57 -11.95
N LYS A 248 -3.86 -2.87 -12.73
CA LYS A 248 -4.05 -2.30 -14.08
C LYS A 248 -4.38 -0.81 -14.08
N HIS A 249 -4.90 -0.30 -12.98
CA HIS A 249 -5.37 1.06 -12.82
C HIS A 249 -4.64 1.71 -11.63
N ASP A 250 -4.50 3.02 -11.69
CA ASP A 250 -3.94 3.82 -10.60
C ASP A 250 -4.81 3.69 -9.35
N ARG A 251 -4.17 3.24 -8.27
CA ARG A 251 -4.74 3.33 -6.92
C ARG A 251 -4.89 4.78 -6.50
N ILE A 252 -5.96 5.10 -5.80
CA ILE A 252 -6.19 6.46 -5.32
C ILE A 252 -5.13 6.88 -4.29
N GLU A 253 -4.68 5.96 -3.44
CA GLU A 253 -3.58 6.19 -2.48
C GLU A 253 -2.27 6.57 -3.19
N TYR A 254 -1.98 5.97 -4.35
CA TYR A 254 -0.81 6.31 -5.16
C TYR A 254 -0.94 7.71 -5.77
N LEU A 255 -2.08 8.03 -6.39
CA LEU A 255 -2.31 9.36 -6.96
C LEU A 255 -2.26 10.46 -5.89
N ALA A 256 -2.81 10.18 -4.72
CA ALA A 256 -2.79 11.06 -3.56
C ALA A 256 -1.35 11.33 -3.08
N ASP A 257 -0.50 10.30 -2.98
CA ASP A 257 0.91 10.44 -2.62
C ASP A 257 1.67 11.32 -3.63
N LEU A 258 1.51 11.05 -4.94
CA LEU A 258 2.14 11.86 -5.99
C LEU A 258 1.72 13.33 -5.89
N LEU A 259 0.43 13.59 -5.68
CA LEU A 259 -0.09 14.95 -5.54
C LEU A 259 0.48 15.64 -4.29
N LYS A 260 0.50 14.95 -3.14
CA LYS A 260 1.02 15.47 -1.86
C LYS A 260 2.50 15.82 -1.95
N ARG A 261 3.28 15.04 -2.70
CA ARG A 261 4.73 15.26 -2.93
C ARG A 261 5.01 16.30 -4.03
N GLY A 262 3.97 16.85 -4.67
CA GLY A 262 4.11 17.82 -5.75
C GLY A 262 4.65 17.24 -7.06
N GLU A 263 4.59 15.92 -7.21
CA GLU A 263 5.06 15.20 -8.39
C GLU A 263 4.08 15.26 -9.56
N ILE A 264 2.80 15.52 -9.26
CA ILE A 264 1.74 15.87 -10.20
C ILE A 264 0.95 17.06 -9.64
N ASP A 265 0.35 17.86 -10.53
CA ASP A 265 -0.54 18.95 -10.13
C ASP A 265 -2.00 18.49 -9.98
N VAL A 266 -2.85 19.34 -9.39
CA VAL A 266 -4.28 19.07 -9.17
C VAL A 266 -5.02 18.74 -10.49
N PRO A 267 -4.84 19.47 -11.61
CA PRO A 267 -5.43 19.10 -12.89
C PRO A 267 -5.01 17.70 -13.38
N THR A 268 -3.73 17.35 -13.25
CA THR A 268 -3.21 16.04 -13.64
C THR A 268 -3.78 14.94 -12.75
N PHE A 269 -3.87 15.15 -11.43
CA PHE A 269 -4.52 14.24 -10.50
C PHE A 269 -5.94 13.92 -10.95
N TRP A 270 -6.80 14.93 -11.16
CA TRP A 270 -8.19 14.70 -11.56
C TRP A 270 -8.31 13.99 -12.90
N LYS A 271 -7.45 14.34 -13.86
CA LYS A 271 -7.41 13.67 -15.14
C LYS A 271 -7.04 12.19 -14.99
N ARG A 272 -6.08 11.86 -14.14
CA ARG A 272 -5.69 10.46 -13.88
C ARG A 272 -6.78 9.68 -13.14
N VAL A 273 -7.44 10.30 -12.17
CA VAL A 273 -8.61 9.71 -11.50
C VAL A 273 -9.67 9.34 -12.54
N GLN A 274 -9.96 10.25 -13.48
CA GLN A 274 -10.95 10.01 -14.54
C GLN A 274 -10.51 8.97 -15.57
N ASP A 275 -9.26 9.02 -16.02
CA ASP A 275 -8.78 8.24 -17.16
C ASP A 275 -8.31 6.83 -16.77
N SER A 276 -7.88 6.64 -15.51
CA SER A 276 -7.07 5.47 -15.15
C SER A 276 -7.21 4.98 -13.70
N SER A 277 -8.23 5.39 -12.93
CA SER A 277 -8.41 4.91 -11.55
C SER A 277 -9.59 3.95 -11.36
N TYR A 278 -9.51 3.10 -10.34
CA TYR A 278 -10.62 2.23 -9.91
C TYR A 278 -11.84 3.00 -9.41
N VAL A 279 -11.74 4.29 -9.13
CA VAL A 279 -12.84 5.14 -8.65
C VAL A 279 -13.36 6.11 -9.70
N ALA A 280 -12.95 5.97 -10.97
CA ALA A 280 -13.29 6.89 -12.05
C ALA A 280 -14.81 7.12 -12.24
N ASP A 281 -15.64 6.15 -11.89
CA ASP A 281 -17.10 6.19 -12.02
C ASP A 281 -17.82 6.67 -10.75
N GLN A 282 -17.08 7.07 -9.71
CA GLN A 282 -17.63 7.48 -8.41
C GLN A 282 -17.72 9.01 -8.33
N GLU A 283 -18.82 9.58 -8.79
CA GLU A 283 -19.05 11.05 -8.78
C GLU A 283 -18.91 11.67 -7.39
N ARG A 284 -19.25 10.93 -6.32
CA ARG A 284 -19.14 11.39 -4.93
C ARG A 284 -17.73 11.82 -4.52
N PHE A 285 -16.69 11.27 -5.16
CA PHE A 285 -15.30 11.64 -4.89
C PHE A 285 -14.73 12.68 -5.87
N GLY A 286 -15.50 13.09 -6.87
CA GLY A 286 -15.09 14.07 -7.88
C GLY A 286 -14.91 15.49 -7.33
N PRO A 287 -14.52 16.47 -8.17
CA PRO A 287 -14.23 17.84 -7.74
C PRO A 287 -15.37 18.54 -7.00
N GLU A 288 -16.62 18.23 -7.36
CA GLU A 288 -17.84 18.80 -6.76
C GLU A 288 -18.59 17.75 -5.90
N GLY A 289 -17.93 16.63 -5.59
CA GLY A 289 -18.50 15.53 -4.84
C GLY A 289 -18.60 15.82 -3.34
N GLU A 290 -19.57 15.18 -2.69
CA GLU A 290 -19.78 15.25 -1.23
C GLU A 290 -18.60 14.67 -0.42
N GLU A 291 -17.84 13.76 -1.02
CA GLU A 291 -16.60 13.17 -0.49
C GLU A 291 -15.41 13.55 -1.40
N SER A 292 -15.37 14.78 -1.94
CA SER A 292 -14.28 15.18 -2.86
C SER A 292 -12.89 14.90 -2.30
N PHE A 293 -12.01 14.31 -3.13
CA PHE A 293 -10.62 14.05 -2.75
C PHE A 293 -9.81 15.32 -2.47
N ILE A 294 -10.23 16.46 -3.00
CA ILE A 294 -9.50 17.72 -2.82
C ILE A 294 -10.43 18.75 -2.18
N ILE A 295 -9.97 19.23 -1.03
CA ILE A 295 -10.59 20.32 -0.30
C ILE A 295 -9.97 21.62 -0.78
N THR A 296 -10.81 22.62 -1.03
CA THR A 296 -10.45 23.94 -1.51
C THR A 296 -11.17 25.00 -0.69
N LYS A 297 -10.81 26.28 -0.89
CA LYS A 297 -11.56 27.40 -0.28
C LYS A 297 -13.05 27.42 -0.66
N LYS A 298 -13.47 26.76 -1.75
CA LYS A 298 -14.86 26.76 -2.21
C LYS A 298 -15.73 25.71 -1.53
N ASN A 299 -15.15 24.57 -1.14
CA ASN A 299 -15.91 23.41 -0.64
C ASN A 299 -15.54 23.02 0.80
N TRP A 300 -14.53 23.62 1.45
CA TRP A 300 -14.09 23.26 2.81
C TRP A 300 -15.22 23.11 3.84
N ARG A 301 -16.25 23.96 3.76
CA ARG A 301 -17.33 23.98 4.74
C ARG A 301 -18.12 22.67 4.79
N GLN A 302 -18.12 21.88 3.71
CA GLN A 302 -18.80 20.59 3.67
C GLN A 302 -18.08 19.50 4.46
N PHE A 303 -16.79 19.70 4.77
CA PHE A 303 -15.92 18.71 5.41
C PHE A 303 -15.55 19.06 6.84
N LEU A 304 -15.92 20.24 7.32
CA LEU A 304 -15.67 20.68 8.67
C LEU A 304 -16.97 20.71 9.45
N GLU A 305 -17.04 19.91 10.51
CA GLU A 305 -18.01 20.09 11.58
C GLU A 305 -17.37 20.99 12.64
N CYS A 306 -17.88 22.20 12.84
CA CYS A 306 -17.42 23.06 13.94
C CYS A 306 -18.20 22.71 15.21
N TRP A 307 -17.52 22.59 16.35
CA TRP A 307 -18.17 22.20 17.61
C TRP A 307 -19.22 23.23 18.10
N ASP A 308 -19.05 24.50 17.74
CA ASP A 308 -19.90 25.60 18.19
C ASP A 308 -21.15 25.81 17.32
N GLU A 309 -21.31 25.04 16.24
CA GLU A 309 -22.49 25.13 15.38
C GLU A 309 -23.78 24.79 16.12
N GLY A 310 -24.72 25.72 16.11
CA GLY A 310 -26.01 25.57 16.80
C GLY A 310 -25.93 25.71 18.32
N ARG A 311 -24.78 26.10 18.88
CA ARG A 311 -24.62 26.44 20.30
C ARG A 311 -24.91 27.92 20.57
N PRO A 312 -25.43 28.29 21.76
CA PRO A 312 -25.51 29.69 22.20
C PRO A 312 -24.13 30.34 22.38
N ASP A 313 -24.03 31.66 22.22
CA ASP A 313 -22.79 32.42 22.38
C ASP A 313 -22.15 32.32 23.79
N ASP A 314 -22.95 32.01 24.82
CA ASP A 314 -22.52 31.87 26.22
C ASP A 314 -22.35 30.40 26.65
N TYR A 315 -22.36 29.46 25.70
CA TYR A 315 -22.17 28.05 25.96
C TYR A 315 -20.73 27.76 26.43
N GLU A 316 -20.62 26.99 27.51
CA GLU A 316 -19.34 26.49 28.02
C GLU A 316 -19.04 25.14 27.34
N PRO A 317 -17.94 25.02 26.57
CA PRO A 317 -17.62 23.80 25.84
C PRO A 317 -17.27 22.65 26.79
N ASP A 318 -17.75 21.45 26.46
CA ASP A 318 -17.34 20.19 27.05
C ASP A 318 -16.30 19.52 26.13
N PRO A 319 -15.00 19.55 26.46
CA PRO A 319 -13.93 19.02 25.60
C PRO A 319 -14.04 17.52 25.29
N SER A 320 -14.93 16.79 25.97
CA SER A 320 -15.16 15.37 25.67
C SER A 320 -16.12 15.14 24.50
N VAL A 321 -16.88 16.16 24.09
CA VAL A 321 -17.89 16.07 23.01
C VAL A 321 -17.87 17.25 22.04
N ASP A 322 -17.43 18.43 22.47
CA ASP A 322 -17.38 19.65 21.68
C ASP A 322 -16.01 19.74 20.99
N VAL A 323 -15.89 19.06 19.86
CA VAL A 323 -14.67 18.98 19.06
C VAL A 323 -15.00 19.27 17.60
N SER A 324 -14.22 20.13 16.97
CA SER A 324 -14.29 20.32 15.52
C SER A 324 -13.71 19.10 14.81
N VAL A 325 -14.42 18.55 13.83
CA VAL A 325 -14.00 17.37 13.05
C VAL A 325 -13.69 17.80 11.63
N PHE A 326 -12.47 17.49 11.16
CA PHE A 326 -11.99 17.78 9.81
C PHE A 326 -11.07 16.67 9.30
N PRO A 327 -10.81 16.60 7.98
CA PRO A 327 -9.92 15.60 7.41
C PRO A 327 -8.50 15.66 7.97
N ARG A 328 -7.93 14.51 8.31
CA ARG A 328 -6.64 14.41 9.03
C ARG A 328 -5.51 15.27 8.45
N ALA A 329 -5.48 15.43 7.12
CA ALA A 329 -4.52 16.29 6.42
C ALA A 329 -4.57 17.80 6.77
N LEU A 330 -5.62 18.29 7.42
CA LEU A 330 -5.74 19.67 7.90
C LEU A 330 -5.20 19.86 9.33
N GLY A 331 -4.71 18.80 9.99
CA GLY A 331 -4.17 18.85 11.37
C GLY A 331 -2.66 19.04 11.37
N GLY A 332 -2.19 20.05 12.11
CA GLY A 332 -0.82 20.57 12.11
C GLY A 332 0.22 19.58 12.65
N ASP A 333 1.46 19.76 12.18
CA ASP A 333 2.61 18.89 12.48
C ASP A 333 2.95 18.80 13.99
N SER A 334 2.31 19.61 14.83
CA SER A 334 2.43 19.56 16.28
C SER A 334 1.09 19.24 16.95
N TRP A 335 1.17 18.50 18.05
CA TRP A 335 0.04 18.19 18.91
C TRP A 335 -0.70 19.45 19.40
N ASP A 336 0.02 20.53 19.68
CA ASP A 336 -0.55 21.79 20.16
C ASP A 336 -1.42 22.48 19.10
N GLU A 337 -0.98 22.50 17.84
CA GLU A 337 -1.77 23.06 16.74
C GLU A 337 -3.02 22.23 16.46
N PHE A 338 -2.90 20.90 16.53
CA PHE A 338 -4.03 19.99 16.44
C PHE A 338 -5.05 20.29 17.55
N GLN A 339 -4.60 20.33 18.81
CA GLN A 339 -5.49 20.60 19.95
C GLN A 339 -6.20 21.95 19.82
N ASN A 340 -5.47 23.01 19.45
CA ASN A 340 -6.04 24.34 19.31
C ASN A 340 -7.14 24.37 18.24
N ARG A 341 -6.89 23.79 17.05
CA ARG A 341 -7.89 23.73 15.97
C ARG A 341 -9.11 22.87 16.33
N SER A 342 -8.89 21.77 17.02
CA SER A 342 -9.96 20.84 17.38
C SER A 342 -10.84 21.34 18.52
N TYR A 343 -10.28 21.97 19.55
CA TYR A 343 -11.01 22.31 20.78
C TYR A 343 -11.26 23.80 21.00
N ASP A 344 -10.36 24.68 20.54
CA ASP A 344 -10.43 26.11 20.85
C ASP A 344 -11.02 26.95 19.71
N TRP A 345 -10.85 26.51 18.45
CA TRP A 345 -11.33 27.27 17.30
C TRP A 345 -12.84 27.19 17.17
N HIS A 346 -13.46 28.37 17.05
CA HIS A 346 -14.85 28.52 16.69
C HIS A 346 -15.04 28.56 15.17
N THR A 347 -16.29 28.47 14.71
CA THR A 347 -16.64 28.61 13.28
C THR A 347 -16.01 29.85 12.64
N LYS A 348 -16.05 31.01 13.32
CA LYS A 348 -15.45 32.26 12.81
C LYS A 348 -13.93 32.21 12.66
N ASP A 349 -13.25 31.42 13.50
CA ASP A 349 -11.79 31.32 13.48
C ASP A 349 -11.36 30.46 12.29
N TRP A 350 -12.12 29.40 12.00
CA TRP A 350 -11.99 28.62 10.77
C TRP A 350 -12.25 29.45 9.51
N GLU A 351 -13.34 30.23 9.50
CA GLU A 351 -13.65 31.14 8.38
C GLU A 351 -12.52 32.15 8.15
N ALA A 352 -12.02 32.78 9.22
CA ALA A 352 -10.91 33.72 9.14
C ALA A 352 -9.61 33.07 8.66
N TRP A 353 -9.33 31.85 9.10
CA TRP A 353 -8.17 31.09 8.65
C TRP A 353 -8.28 30.74 7.16
N ILE A 354 -9.41 30.17 6.71
CA ILE A 354 -9.63 29.86 5.30
C ILE A 354 -9.53 31.13 4.44
N ASP A 355 -10.15 32.23 4.87
CA ASP A 355 -10.10 33.50 4.14
C ASP A 355 -8.67 34.02 3.99
N SER A 356 -7.79 33.76 4.98
CA SER A 356 -6.38 34.14 4.94
C SER A 356 -5.52 33.35 3.95
N LEU A 357 -5.99 32.18 3.49
CA LEU A 357 -5.26 31.32 2.56
C LEU A 357 -5.32 31.84 1.11
N PRO A 358 -4.35 31.48 0.24
CA PRO A 358 -4.39 31.81 -1.19
C PRO A 358 -5.66 31.30 -1.91
N ASP A 359 -6.09 31.98 -2.96
CA ASP A 359 -7.30 31.59 -3.72
C ASP A 359 -7.20 30.19 -4.37
N ASP A 360 -5.99 29.76 -4.68
CA ASP A 360 -5.64 28.44 -5.22
C ASP A 360 -5.26 27.43 -4.13
N TRP A 361 -5.47 27.76 -2.86
CA TRP A 361 -5.22 26.84 -1.75
C TRP A 361 -6.07 25.58 -1.88
N TRP A 362 -5.43 24.44 -1.60
CA TRP A 362 -6.06 23.15 -1.51
C TRP A 362 -5.37 22.27 -0.47
N THR A 363 -6.06 21.22 -0.04
CA THR A 363 -5.47 20.09 0.67
C THR A 363 -6.14 18.78 0.23
N LEU A 364 -5.49 17.66 0.51
CA LEU A 364 -6.03 16.33 0.23
C LEU A 364 -7.03 15.92 1.32
N ASN A 365 -8.19 15.43 0.93
CA ASN A 365 -9.14 14.80 1.84
C ASN A 365 -8.74 13.35 2.11
N THR A 366 -7.92 13.12 3.14
CA THR A 366 -7.43 11.78 3.49
C THR A 366 -8.54 10.81 3.84
N ASP A 367 -9.64 11.29 4.43
CA ASP A 367 -10.75 10.41 4.79
C ASP A 367 -11.49 9.92 3.54
N ALA A 368 -11.66 10.77 2.53
CA ALA A 368 -12.19 10.34 1.24
C ALA A 368 -11.28 9.32 0.54
N VAL A 369 -9.95 9.52 0.60
CA VAL A 369 -8.96 8.57 0.05
C VAL A 369 -9.08 7.20 0.73
N ASP A 370 -9.16 7.16 2.06
CA ASP A 370 -9.37 5.92 2.80
C ASP A 370 -10.69 5.23 2.37
N VAL A 371 -11.80 5.98 2.42
CA VAL A 371 -13.13 5.49 2.06
C VAL A 371 -13.15 4.91 0.64
N ALA A 372 -12.52 5.60 -0.30
CA ALA A 372 -12.37 5.13 -1.67
C ALA A 372 -11.57 3.82 -1.74
N SER A 373 -10.43 3.74 -1.05
CA SER A 373 -9.55 2.56 -1.04
C SER A 373 -10.32 1.32 -0.57
N TYR A 374 -10.94 1.33 0.61
CA TYR A 374 -11.55 0.11 1.16
C TYR A 374 -12.99 -0.18 0.67
N GLN A 375 -13.78 0.83 0.31
CA GLN A 375 -15.16 0.61 -0.16
C GLN A 375 -15.26 0.34 -1.65
N VAL A 376 -14.30 0.82 -2.45
CA VAL A 376 -14.40 0.79 -3.91
C VAL A 376 -13.22 0.05 -4.55
N GLU A 377 -11.97 0.43 -4.25
CA GLU A 377 -10.81 -0.18 -4.90
C GLU A 377 -10.62 -1.64 -4.48
N GLU A 378 -10.56 -1.92 -3.18
CA GLU A 378 -10.36 -3.26 -2.64
C GLU A 378 -11.34 -4.30 -3.23
N PRO A 379 -12.68 -4.08 -3.27
CA PRO A 379 -13.59 -5.02 -3.93
C PRO A 379 -13.36 -5.19 -5.43
N ARG A 380 -12.93 -4.13 -6.13
CA ARG A 380 -12.68 -4.15 -7.58
C ARG A 380 -11.37 -4.84 -7.94
N LEU A 381 -10.42 -4.89 -7.01
CA LEU A 381 -9.15 -5.58 -7.17
C LEU A 381 -9.27 -7.11 -7.08
N VAL A 382 -10.33 -7.63 -6.47
CA VAL A 382 -10.53 -9.08 -6.25
C VAL A 382 -10.34 -9.95 -7.50
N PRO A 383 -10.90 -9.61 -8.69
CA PRO A 383 -10.66 -10.41 -9.90
C PRO A 383 -9.19 -10.43 -10.33
N GLU A 384 -8.45 -9.34 -10.11
CA GLU A 384 -7.02 -9.26 -10.40
C GLU A 384 -6.20 -10.06 -9.38
N MET A 385 -6.51 -9.94 -8.09
CA MET A 385 -5.90 -10.75 -7.02
C MET A 385 -6.02 -12.25 -7.32
N VAL A 386 -7.20 -12.69 -7.78
CA VAL A 386 -7.42 -14.09 -8.22
C VAL A 386 -6.53 -14.45 -9.40
N LYS A 387 -6.50 -13.61 -10.45
CA LYS A 387 -5.72 -13.86 -11.67
C LYS A 387 -4.21 -13.95 -11.39
N HIS A 388 -3.69 -13.10 -10.51
CA HIS A 388 -2.25 -13.02 -10.24
C HIS A 388 -1.79 -14.02 -9.16
N THR A 389 -2.71 -14.66 -8.43
CA THR A 389 -2.36 -15.57 -7.33
C THR A 389 -2.72 -17.04 -7.58
N LEU A 390 -3.72 -17.32 -8.43
CA LEU A 390 -4.27 -18.66 -8.70
C LEU A 390 -4.15 -19.04 -10.18
#